data_AF-A0A7W1S9G8-F1
#
_entry.id   AF-A0A7W1S9G8-F1
#
_cell.length_a   1.000
_cell.length_b   1.000
_cell.length_c   1.000
_cell.angle_alpha   90.00
_cell.angle_beta   90.00
_cell.angle_gamma   90.00
#
_symmetry.space_group_name_H-M   'P 1'
#
loop_
_entity.id
_entity.type
_entity.pdbx_description
1 polymer ?
#
loop_
_entity_poly.entity_id
_entity_poly.type
_entity_poly.pdbx_seq_one_letter_code
_entity_poly.pdbx_strand_id
1 'polypeptide(L)'
;MATEVVSHSNFNVLNLNEPEMYSGRIESYAVDRQQLTLKFFSQKDEFSAAFIIHLTMVQYLDLPASWQGANIHTASEESCWDLLRQVLGPAVAKPDVMIKNGLLEDFRLFTIYVRQTNYRILAAKTIELVAP
;
A
#
# COMPACT_ATOMS: atom_id res chain seq x y z
N MET A 1 -21.97 22.14 11.53
CA MET A 1 -20.81 21.26 11.67
C MET A 1 -20.19 21.12 10.30
N ALA A 2 -19.00 21.67 10.09
CA ALA A 2 -18.24 21.44 8.87
C ALA A 2 -17.65 20.04 8.97
N THR A 3 -18.09 19.14 8.10
CA THR A 3 -17.44 17.85 7.91
C THR A 3 -16.08 18.13 7.30
N GLU A 4 -14.99 17.92 8.05
CA GLU A 4 -13.65 17.92 7.48
C GLU A 4 -13.59 16.80 6.45
N VAL A 5 -13.62 17.19 5.18
CA VAL A 5 -13.29 16.29 4.08
C VAL A 5 -11.80 16.01 4.23
N VAL A 6 -11.46 14.91 4.88
CA VAL A 6 -10.09 14.40 4.95
C VAL A 6 -9.67 14.12 3.51
N SER A 7 -8.90 15.04 2.93
CA SER A 7 -8.39 14.91 1.57
C SER A 7 -7.48 13.69 1.51
N HIS A 8 -7.93 12.65 0.80
CA HIS A 8 -7.16 11.44 0.51
C HIS A 8 -6.19 11.73 -0.65
N SER A 9 -5.26 12.65 -0.44
CA SER A 9 -4.28 13.07 -1.43
C SER A 9 -3.25 11.97 -1.71
N ASN A 10 -2.74 11.94 -2.95
CA ASN A 10 -1.56 11.15 -3.30
C ASN A 10 -0.39 11.64 -2.43
N PHE A 11 0.13 10.79 -1.54
CA PHE A 11 1.33 11.10 -0.76
C PHE A 11 2.36 9.98 -0.88
N ASN A 12 3.64 10.36 -0.89
CA ASN A 12 4.75 9.42 -0.84
C ASN A 12 4.91 8.95 0.61
N VAL A 13 4.72 7.65 0.85
CA VAL A 13 4.75 7.03 2.18
C VAL A 13 6.15 7.10 2.80
N LEU A 14 7.19 6.84 2.02
CA LEU A 14 8.57 6.82 2.50
C LEU A 14 9.31 8.15 2.26
N ASN A 15 8.82 8.98 1.33
CA ASN A 15 9.32 10.32 1.02
C ASN A 15 10.85 10.40 0.88
N LEU A 16 11.43 9.45 0.13
CA LEU A 16 12.89 9.34 -0.07
C LEU A 16 13.35 10.23 -1.24
N ASN A 17 14.48 10.90 -1.08
CA ASN A 17 15.09 11.75 -2.13
C ASN A 17 15.72 10.92 -3.26
N GLU A 18 16.29 9.76 -2.94
CA GLU A 18 16.98 8.84 -3.88
C GLU A 18 16.39 7.42 -3.73
N PRO A 19 15.11 7.21 -4.09
CA PRO A 19 14.43 5.93 -3.89
C PRO A 19 15.11 4.76 -4.62
N GLU A 20 15.81 5.01 -5.72
CA GLU A 20 16.58 4.06 -6.51
C GLU A 20 17.79 3.49 -5.77
N MET A 21 18.24 4.14 -4.68
CA MET A 21 19.31 3.64 -3.81
C MET A 21 18.84 2.54 -2.85
N TYR A 22 17.59 2.10 -2.99
CA TYR A 22 16.98 1.07 -2.17
C TYR A 22 16.40 -0.05 -3.04
N SER A 23 16.43 -1.28 -2.52
CA SER A 23 15.70 -2.41 -3.08
C SER A 23 14.58 -2.82 -2.12
N GLY A 24 13.43 -3.21 -2.68
CA GLY A 24 12.29 -3.71 -1.91
C GLY A 24 12.13 -5.22 -2.08
N ARG A 25 11.66 -5.90 -1.03
CA ARG A 25 11.39 -7.34 -1.03
C ARG A 25 10.11 -7.64 -0.26
N ILE A 26 9.35 -8.62 -0.74
CA ILE A 26 8.29 -9.26 0.03
C ILE A 26 8.96 -10.22 1.01
N GLU A 27 8.89 -9.91 2.29
CA GLU A 27 9.40 -10.79 3.34
C GLU A 27 8.42 -11.93 3.63
N SER A 28 7.15 -11.59 3.78
CA SER A 28 6.10 -12.56 4.11
C SER A 28 4.74 -12.08 3.62
N TYR A 29 3.93 -13.01 3.13
CA TYR A 29 2.51 -12.78 2.87
C TYR A 29 1.68 -13.92 3.49
N ALA A 30 1.01 -13.63 4.61
CA ALA A 30 0.14 -14.58 5.30
C ALA A 30 -1.30 -14.39 4.80
N VAL A 31 -1.71 -15.21 3.84
CA VAL A 31 -3.00 -15.10 3.13
C VAL A 31 -4.19 -15.23 4.08
N ASP A 32 -4.12 -16.15 5.04
CA ASP A 32 -5.14 -16.40 6.07
C ASP A 32 -5.36 -15.19 6.99
N ARG A 33 -4.31 -14.41 7.24
CA ARG A 33 -4.33 -13.20 8.08
C ARG A 33 -4.44 -11.93 7.26
N GLN A 34 -4.36 -12.03 5.94
CA GLN A 34 -4.30 -10.89 5.01
C GLN A 34 -3.21 -9.89 5.41
N GLN A 35 -2.04 -10.40 5.82
CA GLN A 35 -0.91 -9.60 6.31
C GLN A 35 0.28 -9.69 5.35
N LEU A 36 0.81 -8.54 4.96
CA LEU A 36 1.97 -8.41 4.08
C LEU A 36 3.06 -7.62 4.80
N THR A 37 4.27 -8.18 4.80
CA THR A 37 5.47 -7.50 5.30
C THR A 37 6.39 -7.25 4.11
N LEU A 38 6.74 -5.98 3.92
CA LEU A 38 7.73 -5.53 2.95
C LEU A 38 8.97 -5.06 3.68
N LYS A 39 10.16 -5.40 3.18
CA LYS A 39 11.43 -4.88 3.66
C LYS A 39 12.12 -4.10 2.55
N PHE A 40 12.74 -3.00 2.94
CA PHE A 40 13.55 -2.17 2.05
C PHE A 40 14.99 -2.14 2.55
N PHE A 41 15.94 -2.34 1.64
CA PHE A 41 17.36 -2.42 1.93
C PHE A 41 18.08 -1.30 1.18
N SER A 42 19.03 -0.64 1.84
CA SER A 42 19.89 0.34 1.16
C SER A 42 20.96 -0.39 0.34
N GLN A 43 21.38 0.15 -0.80
CA GLN A 43 22.56 -0.37 -1.51
C GLN A 43 23.84 -0.36 -0.67
N LYS A 44 23.88 0.44 0.42
CA LYS A 44 25.02 0.49 1.35
C LYS A 44 25.05 -0.67 2.34
N ASP A 45 23.90 -1.29 2.62
CA ASP A 45 23.76 -2.43 3.52
C ASP A 45 22.56 -3.27 3.07
N GLU A 46 22.86 -4.39 2.40
CA GLU A 46 21.85 -5.32 1.88
C GLU A 46 21.40 -6.36 2.92
N PHE A 47 22.04 -6.41 4.08
CA PHE A 47 21.76 -7.38 5.14
C PHE A 47 20.82 -6.82 6.20
N SER A 48 20.83 -5.50 6.40
CA SER A 48 19.94 -4.81 7.33
C SER A 48 18.82 -4.07 6.59
N ALA A 49 17.58 -4.32 6.98
CA ALA A 49 16.46 -3.56 6.43
C ALA A 49 16.53 -2.11 6.91
N ALA A 50 16.57 -1.16 5.98
CA ALA A 50 16.47 0.27 6.26
C ALA A 50 15.04 0.65 6.69
N PHE A 51 14.04 -0.01 6.11
CA PHE A 51 12.62 0.19 6.43
C PHE A 51 11.87 -1.12 6.37
N ILE A 52 10.91 -1.29 7.27
CA ILE A 52 9.93 -2.37 7.23
C ILE A 52 8.54 -1.75 7.16
N ILE A 53 7.70 -2.24 6.25
CA ILE A 53 6.31 -1.85 6.12
C ILE A 53 5.43 -3.06 6.38
N HIS A 54 4.57 -2.95 7.39
CA HIS A 54 3.51 -3.92 7.64
C HIS A 54 2.18 -3.39 7.11
N LEU A 55 1.52 -4.19 6.28
CA LEU A 55 0.18 -3.95 5.77
C LEU A 55 -0.77 -5.04 6.26
N THR A 56 -1.98 -4.64 6.63
CA THR A 56 -3.04 -5.55 7.12
C THR A 56 -4.26 -5.50 6.20
N MET A 57 -5.12 -6.52 6.30
CA MET A 57 -6.32 -6.66 5.48
C MET A 57 -6.04 -6.55 3.97
N VAL A 58 -4.91 -7.06 3.49
CA VAL A 58 -4.54 -7.02 2.07
C VAL A 58 -5.59 -7.75 1.22
N GLN A 59 -6.29 -7.01 0.37
CA GLN A 59 -7.31 -7.56 -0.55
C GLN A 59 -6.77 -7.80 -1.96
N TYR A 60 -5.70 -7.10 -2.32
CA TYR A 60 -5.09 -7.21 -3.65
C TYR A 60 -3.59 -6.97 -3.55
N LEU A 61 -2.82 -7.80 -4.26
CA LEU A 61 -1.37 -7.71 -4.36
C LEU A 61 -0.93 -8.05 -5.79
N ASP A 62 -0.37 -7.05 -6.46
CA ASP A 62 0.28 -7.17 -7.77
C ASP A 62 1.66 -6.54 -7.63
N LEU A 63 2.62 -7.32 -7.11
CA LEU A 63 3.99 -6.90 -6.81
C LEU A 63 4.94 -8.10 -6.98
N PRO A 64 6.12 -7.94 -7.61
CA PRO A 64 7.11 -9.00 -7.68
C PRO A 64 7.71 -9.26 -6.29
N ALA A 65 8.27 -10.45 -6.09
CA ALA A 65 8.92 -10.81 -4.83
C ALA A 65 10.07 -9.86 -4.43
N SER A 66 10.73 -9.24 -5.41
CA SER A 66 11.79 -8.25 -5.22
C SER A 66 11.80 -7.21 -6.35
N TRP A 67 12.18 -5.98 -6.04
CA TRP A 67 12.30 -4.90 -7.02
C TRP A 67 13.34 -3.83 -6.62
N GLN A 68 13.69 -2.94 -7.56
CA GLN A 68 14.52 -1.77 -7.30
C GLN A 68 13.64 -0.53 -7.13
N GLY A 69 13.91 0.27 -6.11
CA GLY A 69 13.15 1.47 -5.77
C GLY A 69 12.34 1.31 -4.47
N ALA A 70 12.31 2.37 -3.65
CA ALA A 70 11.53 2.41 -2.41
C ALA A 70 10.41 3.47 -2.41
N ASN A 71 10.05 4.05 -3.55
CA ASN A 71 8.91 4.97 -3.58
C ASN A 71 7.59 4.22 -3.61
N ILE A 72 6.82 4.38 -2.53
CA ILE A 72 5.45 3.90 -2.40
C ILE A 72 4.55 5.12 -2.29
N HIS A 73 3.56 5.21 -3.16
CA HIS A 73 2.60 6.29 -3.14
C HIS A 73 1.23 5.75 -2.78
N THR A 74 0.38 6.58 -2.20
CA THR A 74 -1.06 6.33 -2.24
C THR A 74 -1.64 6.84 -3.57
N ALA A 75 -2.59 6.10 -4.12
CA ALA A 75 -3.40 6.54 -5.26
C ALA A 75 -4.60 7.38 -4.80
N SER A 76 -5.30 7.97 -5.77
CA SER A 76 -6.53 8.71 -5.51
C SER A 76 -7.63 7.79 -4.96
N GLU A 77 -8.57 8.39 -4.26
CA GLU A 77 -9.73 7.68 -3.73
C GLU A 77 -10.51 6.95 -4.84
N GLU A 78 -10.73 7.62 -5.97
CA GLU A 78 -11.40 7.02 -7.14
C GLU A 78 -10.68 5.77 -7.66
N SER A 79 -9.35 5.81 -7.76
CA SER A 79 -8.56 4.65 -8.19
C SER A 79 -8.65 3.49 -7.20
N CYS A 80 -8.67 3.81 -5.90
CA CYS A 80 -8.90 2.83 -4.84
C CYS A 80 -10.27 2.18 -4.99
N TRP A 81 -11.31 3.00 -5.24
CA TRP A 81 -12.69 2.54 -5.44
C TRP A 81 -12.85 1.60 -6.61
N ASP A 82 -12.28 1.96 -7.75
CA ASP A 82 -12.42 1.16 -8.96
C ASP A 82 -11.77 -0.21 -8.80
N LEU A 83 -10.61 -0.28 -8.14
CA LEU A 83 -9.96 -1.55 -7.86
C LEU A 83 -10.75 -2.37 -6.81
N LEU A 84 -11.25 -1.73 -5.75
CA LEU A 84 -12.02 -2.41 -4.71
C LEU A 84 -13.32 -3.02 -5.27
N ARG A 85 -13.99 -2.33 -6.22
CA ARG A 85 -15.14 -2.87 -6.98
C ARG A 85 -14.77 -4.07 -7.84
N GLN A 86 -13.59 -4.05 -8.47
CA GLN A 86 -13.11 -5.16 -9.29
C GLN A 86 -12.79 -6.39 -8.43
N VAL A 87 -12.22 -6.20 -7.24
CA VAL A 87 -11.75 -7.27 -6.37
C VAL A 87 -12.89 -7.89 -5.55
N LEU A 88 -13.74 -7.07 -4.92
CA LEU A 88 -14.82 -7.55 -4.04
C LEU A 88 -16.15 -7.78 -4.78
N GLY A 89 -16.25 -7.33 -6.03
CA GLY A 89 -17.46 -7.36 -6.83
C GLY A 89 -18.42 -6.19 -6.56
N PRO A 90 -19.28 -5.86 -7.53
CA PRO A 90 -20.10 -4.64 -7.53
C PRO A 90 -21.18 -4.61 -6.43
N ALA A 91 -21.58 -5.76 -5.88
CA ALA A 91 -22.58 -5.84 -4.83
C ALA A 91 -22.04 -5.44 -3.44
N VAL A 92 -20.75 -5.72 -3.17
CA VAL A 92 -20.08 -5.45 -1.89
C VAL A 92 -19.52 -4.03 -1.85
N ALA A 93 -19.09 -3.51 -2.99
CA ALA A 93 -18.46 -2.19 -3.12
C ALA A 93 -19.46 -1.02 -3.28
N LYS A 94 -20.72 -1.16 -2.85
CA LYS A 94 -21.64 -0.01 -2.78
C LYS A 94 -21.10 0.95 -1.71
N PRO A 95 -20.83 2.23 -2.06
CA PRO A 95 -20.28 3.20 -1.12
C PRO A 95 -21.09 3.23 0.19
N ASP A 96 -22.43 3.28 0.10
CA ASP A 96 -23.32 3.34 1.26
C ASP A 96 -23.18 2.15 2.23
N VAL A 97 -22.85 0.95 1.71
CA VAL A 97 -22.66 -0.28 2.51
C VAL A 97 -21.29 -0.27 3.17
N MET A 98 -20.25 0.15 2.44
CA MET A 98 -18.89 0.22 2.95
C MET A 98 -18.69 1.39 3.92
N ILE A 99 -19.38 2.53 3.72
CA ILE A 99 -19.40 3.67 4.65
C ILE A 99 -20.04 3.22 5.95
N LYS A 100 -21.21 2.57 5.88
CA LYS A 100 -21.92 2.08 7.06
C LYS A 100 -21.13 1.06 7.88
N ASN A 101 -20.28 0.27 7.23
CA ASN A 101 -19.48 -0.76 7.88
C ASN A 101 -18.12 -0.24 8.38
N GLY A 102 -17.80 1.05 8.20
CA GLY A 102 -16.52 1.64 8.61
C GLY A 102 -15.31 1.24 7.74
N LEU A 103 -15.46 0.23 6.88
CA LEU A 103 -14.40 -0.30 6.00
C LEU A 103 -13.81 0.76 5.06
N LEU A 104 -14.56 1.82 4.79
CA LEU A 104 -14.23 2.85 3.82
C LEU A 104 -13.01 3.69 4.17
N GLU A 105 -12.92 4.09 5.44
CA GLU A 105 -11.82 4.94 5.91
C GLU A 105 -10.52 4.14 6.02
N ASP A 106 -10.67 2.82 6.07
CA ASP A 106 -9.58 1.90 6.33
C ASP A 106 -8.83 1.51 5.06
N PHE A 107 -9.40 1.48 3.85
CA PHE A 107 -8.62 1.00 2.69
C PHE A 107 -7.80 2.08 1.98
N ARG A 108 -6.60 1.70 1.51
CA ARG A 108 -5.73 2.50 0.65
C ARG A 108 -5.20 1.65 -0.49
N LEU A 109 -5.11 2.29 -1.67
CA LEU A 109 -4.40 1.74 -2.81
C LEU A 109 -2.98 2.30 -2.82
N PHE A 110 -2.01 1.44 -2.55
CA PHE A 110 -0.60 1.75 -2.66
C PHE A 110 -0.09 1.43 -4.06
N THR A 111 0.71 2.33 -4.62
CA THR A 111 1.34 2.18 -5.93
C THR A 111 2.85 2.23 -5.79
N ILE A 112 3.53 1.26 -6.41
CA ILE A 112 4.98 1.17 -6.46
C ILE A 112 5.40 1.25 -7.93
N TYR A 113 6.14 2.31 -8.26
CA TYR A 113 6.61 2.58 -9.62
C TYR A 113 7.99 1.99 -9.78
N VAL A 114 8.12 0.94 -10.61
CA VAL A 114 9.40 0.29 -10.89
C VAL A 114 9.63 0.33 -12.38
N ARG A 115 10.62 1.13 -12.81
CA ARG A 115 10.96 1.37 -14.22
C ARG A 115 9.75 1.92 -15.00
N GLN A 116 8.97 1.06 -15.63
CA GLN A 116 7.80 1.38 -16.47
C GLN A 116 6.55 0.58 -16.05
N THR A 117 6.59 -0.04 -14.87
CA THR A 117 5.48 -0.87 -14.36
C THR A 117 4.98 -0.30 -13.05
N ASN A 118 3.65 -0.22 -12.93
CA ASN A 118 2.96 0.25 -11.74
C ASN A 118 2.37 -0.95 -11.01
N TYR A 119 3.04 -1.33 -9.93
CA TYR A 119 2.57 -2.36 -9.02
C TYR A 119 1.57 -1.77 -8.03
N ARG A 120 0.62 -2.60 -7.59
CA ARG A 120 -0.54 -2.14 -6.83
C ARG A 120 -0.81 -3.04 -5.64
N ILE A 121 -1.09 -2.43 -4.50
CA ILE A 121 -1.47 -3.13 -3.28
C ILE A 121 -2.71 -2.47 -2.71
N LEU A 122 -3.79 -3.22 -2.50
CA LEU A 122 -4.99 -2.75 -1.81
C LEU A 122 -4.98 -3.33 -0.40
N ALA A 123 -4.84 -2.48 0.61
CA ALA A 123 -4.73 -2.90 2.00
C ALA A 123 -5.31 -1.84 2.94
N ALA A 124 -5.46 -2.19 4.23
CA ALA A 124 -5.84 -1.22 5.22
C ALA A 124 -4.77 -0.13 5.42
N LYS A 125 -5.17 1.05 5.91
CA LYS A 125 -4.44 2.32 6.02
C LYS A 125 -3.30 2.23 7.04
N THR A 126 -3.26 1.18 7.84
CA THR A 126 -2.20 0.96 8.81
C THR A 126 -0.93 0.52 8.09
N ILE A 127 -0.04 1.49 7.88
CA ILE A 127 1.38 1.26 7.60
C ILE A 127 2.11 1.43 8.93
N GLU A 128 2.68 0.35 9.43
CA GLU A 128 3.69 0.45 10.47
C GLU A 128 5.05 0.54 9.80
N LEU A 129 5.70 1.71 9.95
CA LEU A 129 7.08 1.91 9.52
C LEU A 129 8.00 1.63 10.71
N VAL A 130 8.73 0.53 10.63
CA VAL A 130 9.77 0.21 11.62
C VAL A 130 11.12 0.59 11.02
N ALA A 131 11.77 1.59 11.62
CA ALA A 131 13.20 1.80 11.44
C ALA A 131 13.94 0.78 12.33
N PRO A 132 15.03 0.17 11.85
CA PRO A 132 15.81 -0.80 12.63
C PRO A 132 16.35 -0.22 13.95
#